data_AF-S6WCH8-F1
#
_entry.id   AF-S6WCH8-F1
#
_cell.length_a   1.000
_cell.length_b   1.000
_cell.length_c   1.000
_cell.angle_alpha   90.00
_cell.angle_beta   90.00
_cell.angle_gamma   90.00
#
_symmetry.space_group_name_H-M   'P 1'
#
loop_
_entity.id
_entity.type
_entity.pdbx_description
1 polymer ?
#
loop_
_entity_poly.entity_id
_entity_poly.type
_entity_poly.pdbx_seq_one_letter_code
_entity_poly.pdbx_strand_id
1 'polypeptide(L)'
;AEEVLRAALKRDYNSHLARLYGLVRGSDPLKQLQTAEGWLKHHPADPSLLLSLGRICLQGRLWGKARDYLESSLRLERNPETCAELARLLAQLGETDRSNTLFQEGLGLLDERFLSRPLPALTKA
;
A
#
# COMPACT_ATOMS: atom_id res chain seq x y z
N ALA A 1 2.18 -19.97 -4.05
CA ALA A 1 2.61 -18.99 -3.03
C ALA A 1 1.42 -18.42 -2.27
N GLU A 2 0.41 -17.86 -2.95
CA GLU A 2 -0.83 -17.37 -2.32
C GLU A 2 -1.50 -18.42 -1.42
N GLU A 3 -1.74 -19.62 -1.94
CA GLU A 3 -2.34 -20.73 -1.19
C GLU A 3 -1.60 -21.06 0.13
N VAL A 4 -0.27 -21.00 0.12
CA VAL A 4 0.58 -21.27 1.29
C VAL A 4 0.42 -20.16 2.33
N LEU A 5 0.43 -18.90 1.90
CA LEU A 5 0.21 -17.74 2.77
C LEU A 5 -1.20 -17.77 3.36
N ARG A 6 -2.22 -18.09 2.54
CA ARG A 6 -3.61 -18.23 3.00
C ARG A 6 -3.77 -19.31 4.05
N ALA A 7 -3.17 -20.48 3.83
CA ALA A 7 -3.19 -21.57 4.80
C ALA A 7 -2.48 -21.20 6.11
N ALA A 8 -1.35 -20.49 6.05
CA ALA A 8 -0.67 -20.00 7.24
C ALA A 8 -1.53 -19.00 8.02
N LEU A 9 -2.07 -17.98 7.34
CA LEU A 9 -2.93 -16.95 7.94
C LEU A 9 -4.23 -17.50 8.52
N LYS A 10 -4.75 -18.61 7.98
CA LYS A 10 -5.92 -19.31 8.55
C LYS A 10 -5.61 -20.00 9.88
N ARG A 11 -4.38 -20.48 10.06
CA ARG A 11 -3.95 -21.16 11.29
C ARG A 11 -3.62 -20.17 12.39
N ASP A 12 -2.87 -19.13 12.03
CA ASP A 12 -2.46 -18.08 12.94
C ASP A 12 -2.30 -16.78 12.15
N TYR A 13 -3.10 -15.78 12.50
CA TYR A 13 -3.09 -14.51 11.80
C TYR A 13 -1.80 -13.75 12.15
N ASN A 14 -1.13 -13.23 11.12
CA ASN A 14 0.08 -12.46 11.29
C ASN A 14 0.13 -11.31 10.27
N SER A 15 0.26 -10.07 10.75
CA SER A 15 0.26 -8.87 9.91
C SER A 15 1.35 -8.86 8.86
N HIS A 16 2.53 -9.42 9.17
CA HIS A 16 3.62 -9.53 8.19
C HIS A 16 3.27 -10.50 7.06
N LEU A 17 2.69 -11.66 7.37
CA LEU A 17 2.20 -12.60 6.35
C LEU A 17 1.04 -11.99 5.55
N ALA A 18 0.15 -11.24 6.20
CA ALA A 18 -0.92 -10.50 5.54
C ALA A 18 -0.36 -9.47 4.55
N ARG A 19 0.72 -8.76 4.90
CA ARG A 19 1.44 -7.84 3.99
C ARG A 19 1.98 -8.55 2.74
N LEU A 20 2.58 -9.73 2.92
CA LEU A 20 3.12 -10.54 1.81
C LEU A 20 2.00 -11.10 0.92
N TYR A 21 0.83 -11.37 1.49
CA TYR A 21 -0.32 -11.89 0.76
C TYR A 21 -0.78 -10.97 -0.38
N GLY A 22 -0.70 -9.65 -0.22
CA GLY A 22 -1.05 -8.69 -1.28
C GLY A 22 -0.02 -8.58 -2.41
N LEU A 23 1.20 -9.09 -2.21
CA LEU A 23 2.26 -9.08 -3.24
C LEU A 23 2.17 -10.26 -4.20
N VAL A 24 1.60 -11.38 -3.73
CA VAL A 24 1.43 -12.58 -4.56
C VAL A 24 0.14 -12.49 -5.36
N ARG A 25 0.17 -12.97 -6.61
CA ARG A 25 -1.03 -13.11 -7.43
C ARG A 25 -1.66 -14.47 -7.20
N GLY A 26 -2.91 -14.48 -6.75
CA GLY A 26 -3.75 -15.67 -6.77
C GLY A 26 -4.28 -15.96 -8.19
N SER A 27 -4.88 -17.14 -8.36
CA SER A 27 -5.51 -17.55 -9.62
C SER A 27 -6.74 -16.69 -9.97
N ASP A 28 -7.38 -16.10 -8.96
CA ASP A 28 -8.56 -15.25 -9.06
C ASP A 28 -8.44 -14.07 -8.08
N PRO A 29 -8.18 -12.84 -8.57
CA PRO A 29 -8.02 -11.67 -7.72
C PRO A 29 -9.25 -11.33 -6.89
N LEU A 30 -10.47 -11.65 -7.36
CA LEU A 30 -11.70 -11.35 -6.62
C LEU A 30 -11.86 -12.32 -5.43
N LYS A 31 -11.54 -13.60 -5.61
CA LYS A 31 -11.52 -14.57 -4.50
C LYS A 31 -10.42 -14.26 -3.48
N GLN A 32 -9.25 -13.83 -3.97
CA GLN A 32 -8.16 -13.37 -3.11
C GLN A 32 -8.60 -12.15 -2.28
N LEU A 33 -9.29 -11.19 -2.91
CA LEU A 33 -9.85 -10.02 -2.24
C LEU A 33 -10.87 -10.41 -1.17
N GLN A 34 -11.84 -11.26 -1.51
CA GLN A 34 -12.87 -11.73 -0.56
C GLN A 34 -12.26 -12.42 0.66
N THR A 35 -11.19 -13.20 0.45
CA THR A 35 -10.46 -13.87 1.54
C THR A 35 -9.84 -12.82 2.48
N ALA A 36 -9.12 -11.85 1.92
CA ALA A 36 -8.48 -10.80 2.70
C ALA A 36 -9.48 -9.86 3.39
N GLU A 37 -10.60 -9.53 2.74
CA GLU A 37 -11.72 -8.78 3.34
C GLU A 37 -12.35 -9.57 4.51
N GLY A 38 -12.32 -10.90 4.45
CA GLY A 38 -12.68 -11.78 5.57
C GLY A 38 -11.82 -11.55 6.80
N TRP A 39 -10.50 -11.46 6.63
CA TRP A 39 -9.57 -11.15 7.74
C TRP A 39 -9.78 -9.72 8.27
N LEU A 40 -10.12 -8.76 7.41
CA LEU A 40 -10.31 -7.36 7.79
C LEU A 40 -11.43 -7.19 8.83
N LYS A 41 -12.47 -8.04 8.79
CA LYS A 41 -13.56 -8.02 9.79
C LYS A 41 -13.04 -8.24 11.22
N HIS A 42 -11.96 -9.00 11.37
CA HIS A 42 -11.33 -9.29 12.67
C HIS A 42 -10.15 -8.37 12.97
N HIS A 43 -9.53 -7.79 11.93
CA HIS A 43 -8.34 -6.94 12.02
C HIS A 43 -8.54 -5.61 11.27
N PRO A 44 -9.55 -4.79 11.63
CA PRO A 44 -9.94 -3.61 10.83
C PRO A 44 -8.91 -2.48 10.84
N ALA A 45 -8.05 -2.44 11.85
CA ALA A 45 -7.01 -1.42 12.04
C ALA A 45 -5.60 -1.96 11.76
N ASP A 46 -5.47 -3.04 10.97
CA ASP A 46 -4.15 -3.54 10.55
C ASP A 46 -3.70 -2.81 9.26
N PRO A 47 -2.69 -1.93 9.34
CA PRO A 47 -2.21 -1.18 8.18
C PRO A 47 -1.60 -2.08 7.10
N SER A 48 -1.00 -3.20 7.48
CA SER A 48 -0.39 -4.17 6.56
C SER A 48 -1.45 -4.93 5.76
N LEU A 49 -2.58 -5.28 6.40
CA LEU A 49 -3.70 -5.91 5.72
C LEU A 49 -4.40 -4.94 4.75
N LEU A 50 -4.60 -3.69 5.16
CA LEU A 50 -5.18 -2.65 4.32
C LEU A 50 -4.31 -2.37 3.08
N LEU A 51 -2.98 -2.30 3.24
CA LEU A 51 -2.05 -2.21 2.12
C LEU A 51 -2.22 -3.39 1.14
N SER A 52 -2.32 -4.62 1.66
CA SER A 52 -2.54 -5.81 0.84
C SER A 52 -3.87 -5.79 0.08
N LEU A 53 -4.95 -5.35 0.73
CA LEU A 53 -6.25 -5.16 0.08
C LEU A 53 -6.17 -4.13 -1.04
N GLY A 54 -5.47 -3.02 -0.82
CA GLY A 54 -5.16 -2.03 -1.84
C GLY A 54 -4.48 -2.64 -3.06
N ARG A 55 -3.41 -3.41 -2.85
CA ARG A 55 -2.67 -4.11 -3.91
C ARG A 55 -3.54 -5.11 -4.69
N ILE A 56 -4.37 -5.89 -4.01
CA ILE A 56 -5.26 -6.85 -4.66
C ILE A 56 -6.32 -6.10 -5.50
N CYS A 57 -6.89 -5.01 -4.98
CA CYS A 57 -7.81 -4.16 -5.74
C CYS A 57 -7.16 -3.57 -6.99
N LEU A 58 -5.89 -3.14 -6.92
CA LEU A 58 -5.15 -2.69 -8.11
C LEU A 58 -5.03 -3.81 -9.16
N GLN A 59 -4.74 -5.04 -8.75
CA GLN A 59 -4.69 -6.19 -9.66
C GLN A 59 -6.05 -6.47 -10.30
N GLY A 60 -7.14 -6.31 -9.54
CA GLY A 60 -8.52 -6.43 -10.01
C GLY A 60 -9.08 -5.20 -10.73
N ARG A 61 -8.28 -4.14 -10.94
CA ARG A 61 -8.70 -2.85 -11.54
C ARG A 61 -9.84 -2.15 -10.79
N LEU A 62 -9.94 -2.37 -9.49
CA LEU A 62 -10.91 -1.75 -8.60
C LEU A 62 -10.33 -0.45 -8.01
N TRP A 63 -10.19 0.58 -8.85
CA TRP A 63 -9.43 1.79 -8.51
C TRP A 63 -9.95 2.55 -7.28
N GLY A 64 -11.27 2.71 -7.15
CA GLY A 64 -11.88 3.37 -6.00
C GLY A 64 -11.59 2.64 -4.69
N LYS A 65 -11.87 1.34 -4.64
CA LYS A 65 -11.55 0.50 -3.48
C LYS A 65 -10.05 0.49 -3.16
N ALA A 66 -9.19 0.45 -4.19
CA ALA A 66 -7.75 0.50 -3.99
C ALA A 66 -7.34 1.78 -3.28
N ARG A 67 -7.86 2.94 -3.72
CA ARG A 67 -7.63 4.24 -3.07
C ARG A 67 -8.11 4.21 -1.61
N ASP A 68 -9.33 3.76 -1.36
CA ASP A 68 -9.91 3.75 -0.01
C ASP A 68 -9.08 2.93 0.98
N TYR A 69 -8.64 1.74 0.57
CA TYR A 69 -7.81 0.88 1.41
C TYR A 69 -6.41 1.45 1.63
N LEU A 70 -5.77 1.97 0.57
CA LEU A 70 -4.43 2.56 0.69
C LEU A 70 -4.43 3.83 1.53
N GLU A 71 -5.44 4.70 1.37
CA GLU A 71 -5.60 5.89 2.22
C GLU A 71 -5.88 5.50 3.68
N SER A 72 -6.66 4.44 3.92
CA SER A 72 -6.91 3.92 5.26
C SER A 72 -5.65 3.34 5.91
N SER A 73 -4.87 2.54 5.16
CA SER A 73 -3.56 2.04 5.60
C SER A 73 -2.64 3.20 5.99
N LEU A 74 -2.54 4.21 5.12
CA LEU A 74 -1.66 5.35 5.31
C LEU A 74 -2.07 6.24 6.50
N ARG A 75 -3.37 6.34 6.80
CA ARG A 75 -3.86 7.05 7.99
C ARG A 75 -3.47 6.35 9.29
N LEU A 76 -3.41 5.02 9.30
CA LEU A 76 -3.03 4.25 10.48
C LEU A 76 -1.52 4.23 10.67
N GLU A 77 -0.76 4.04 9.60
CA GLU A 77 0.70 4.00 9.65
C GLU A 77 1.30 4.62 8.39
N ARG A 78 2.20 5.59 8.58
CA ARG A 78 2.99 6.16 7.49
C ARG A 78 4.06 5.15 7.08
N ASN A 79 3.84 4.53 5.94
CA ASN A 79 4.68 3.47 5.41
C ASN A 79 5.13 3.80 3.97
N PRO A 80 6.43 3.71 3.65
CA PRO A 80 6.95 3.97 2.30
C PRO A 80 6.26 3.16 1.20
N GLU A 81 5.90 1.90 1.47
CA GLU A 81 5.22 1.05 0.51
C GLU A 81 3.82 1.57 0.20
N THR A 82 3.05 1.94 1.22
CA THR A 82 1.71 2.49 1.05
C THR A 82 1.75 3.83 0.32
N CYS A 83 2.73 4.69 0.64
CA CYS A 83 2.97 5.94 -0.08
C CYS A 83 3.21 5.67 -1.57
N ALA A 84 4.10 4.74 -1.92
CA ALA A 84 4.44 4.45 -3.30
C ALA A 84 3.25 3.85 -4.09
N GLU A 85 2.50 2.92 -3.50
CA GLU A 85 1.33 2.30 -4.16
C GLU A 85 0.21 3.33 -4.39
N LEU A 86 -0.09 4.17 -3.39
CA LEU A 86 -1.09 5.22 -3.53
C LEU A 86 -0.65 6.31 -4.51
N ALA A 87 0.62 6.73 -4.46
CA ALA A 87 1.17 7.70 -5.40
C ALA A 87 1.04 7.21 -6.84
N ARG A 88 1.39 5.95 -7.12
CA ARG A 88 1.23 5.34 -8.45
C ARG A 88 -0.22 5.33 -8.92
N LEU A 89 -1.16 4.99 -8.03
CA LEU A 89 -2.58 5.03 -8.34
C LEU A 89 -3.04 6.45 -8.68
N LEU A 90 -2.68 7.45 -7.87
CA LEU A 90 -3.06 8.83 -8.09
C LEU A 90 -2.49 9.40 -9.39
N ALA A 91 -1.24 9.07 -9.74
CA ALA A 91 -0.65 9.44 -11.03
C ALA A 91 -1.47 8.87 -12.20
N GLN A 92 -1.88 7.60 -12.11
CA GLN A 92 -2.73 6.96 -13.13
C GLN A 92 -4.10 7.63 -13.27
N LEU A 93 -4.61 8.25 -12.19
CA LEU A 93 -5.88 8.99 -12.17
C LEU A 93 -5.71 10.48 -12.55
N GLY A 94 -4.49 10.94 -12.82
CA GLY A 94 -4.19 12.35 -13.16
C GLY A 94 -4.01 13.28 -11.97
N GLU A 95 -4.02 12.76 -10.73
CA GLU A 95 -3.76 13.51 -9.50
C GLU A 95 -2.25 13.64 -9.22
N THR A 96 -1.52 14.22 -10.18
CA THR A 96 -0.04 14.24 -10.22
C THR A 96 0.59 14.97 -9.03
N ASP A 97 0.04 16.11 -8.60
CA ASP A 97 0.59 16.87 -7.48
C ASP A 97 0.56 16.07 -6.18
N ARG A 98 -0.59 15.44 -5.90
CA ARG A 98 -0.76 14.59 -4.72
C ARG A 98 0.11 13.33 -4.79
N SER A 99 0.26 12.76 -5.99
CA SER A 99 1.18 11.65 -6.24
C SER A 99 2.63 12.01 -5.89
N ASN A 100 3.11 13.15 -6.38
CA ASN A 100 4.47 13.61 -6.12
C ASN A 100 4.73 13.86 -4.64
N THR A 101 3.79 14.47 -3.92
CA THR A 101 3.89 14.68 -2.46
C THR A 101 4.04 13.35 -1.73
N LEU A 102 3.26 12.33 -2.08
CA LEU A 102 3.37 11.01 -1.46
C LEU A 102 4.68 10.30 -1.80
N PHE A 103 5.21 10.45 -3.02
CA PHE A 103 6.55 9.93 -3.33
C PHE A 103 7.63 10.61 -2.49
N GLN A 104 7.57 11.93 -2.33
CA GLN A 104 8.51 12.67 -1.47
C GLN A 104 8.40 12.23 -0.01
N GLU A 105 7.18 12.09 0.51
CA GLU A 105 6.93 11.57 1.86
C GLU A 105 7.49 10.15 2.03
N GLY A 106 7.18 9.25 1.10
CA GLY A 106 7.68 7.87 1.11
C GLY A 106 9.21 7.78 1.08
N LEU A 107 9.88 8.64 0.29
CA LEU A 107 11.34 8.72 0.25
C LEU A 107 11.92 9.25 1.57
N GLY A 108 11.28 10.25 2.18
CA GLY A 108 11.70 10.78 3.49
C GLY A 108 11.63 9.75 4.61
N LEU A 109 10.65 8.85 4.55
CA LEU A 109 10.50 7.75 5.51
C LEU A 109 11.56 6.64 5.36
N LEU A 110 12.22 6.52 4.20
CA LEU A 110 13.26 5.51 3.97
C LEU A 110 14.63 5.94 4.52
N ASP A 111 14.94 7.23 4.45
CA ASP A 111 16.13 7.82 5.08
C ASP A 111 15.97 9.35 5.16
N GLU A 112 15.82 9.89 6.38
CA GLU A 112 15.68 11.34 6.60
C GLU A 112 16.87 12.14 6.05
N ARG A 113 18.06 11.52 5.97
CA ARG A 113 19.30 12.18 5.55
C ARG A 113 19.32 12.54 4.07
N PHE A 114 18.53 11.87 3.22
CA PHE A 114 18.47 12.20 1.79
C PHE A 114 17.75 13.52 1.53
N LEU A 115 16.72 13.85 2.33
CA LEU A 115 15.95 15.08 2.17
C LEU A 115 16.45 16.23 3.06
N SER A 116 17.22 15.93 4.11
CA SER A 116 17.77 16.96 5.00
C SER A 116 18.96 17.72 4.42
N ARG A 117 19.46 17.33 3.24
CA ARG A 117 20.60 18.01 2.61
C ARG A 117 20.13 19.33 1.99
N PRO A 118 20.63 20.50 2.46
CA PRO A 118 20.22 21.78 1.91
C PRO A 118 20.61 21.87 0.43
N LEU A 119 19.66 22.30 -0.40
CA LEU A 119 19.93 22.59 -1.80
C LEU A 119 20.67 23.93 -1.90
N PRO A 120 21.71 24.03 -2.75
CA PRO A 120 22.36 25.31 -3.01
C PRO A 120 21.34 26.28 -3.62
N ALA A 121 21.48 27.56 -3.28
CA ALA A 121 20.62 28.60 -3.84
C ALA A 121 20.69 28.58 -5.36
N LEU A 122 19.54 28.66 -6.02
CA LEU A 122 19.48 28.84 -7.47
C LEU A 122 20.06 30.21 -7.80
N THR A 123 21.29 30.25 -8.33
CA THR A 123 21.88 31.46 -8.88
C THR A 123 21.02 31.92 -10.05
N LYS A 124 20.26 32.99 -9.84
CA LYS A 124 19.61 33.71 -10.93
C LYS A 124 20.70 34.44 -11.72
N ALA A 125 20.83 34.13 -13.01
CA ALA A 125 21.63 34.89 -13.96
C ALA A 125 20.95 36.20 -14.32
#